data_AF-A0A7C7I7A7-F1
#
_entry.id   AF-A0A7C7I7A7-F1
#
_cell.length_a   1.000
_cell.length_b   1.000
_cell.length_c   1.000
_cell.angle_alpha   90.00
_cell.angle_beta   90.00
_cell.angle_gamma   90.00
#
_symmetry.space_group_name_H-M   'P 1'
#
loop_
_entity.id
_entity.type
_entity.pdbx_description
1 polymer ?
#
loop_
_entity_poly.entity_id
_entity_poly.type
_entity_poly.pdbx_seq_one_letter_code
_entity_poly.pdbx_strand_id
1 'polypeptide(L)'
;MSITGYLLSFPDPGAADMMSDHLEQVVHATGPGRIIVTTSPPGTTTNGLEGPAGLGGQSTRKKLEFFRLEDKEWVCFHSTTVDGGPEPEKMALDVQAAGTIRCTLTNMSGREGQFFLECSFEPGEAQ
;
A
#
# COMPACT_ATOMS: atom_id res chain seq x y z
N MET A 1 17.02 1.93 -7.00
CA MET A 1 16.33 2.39 -8.22
C MET A 1 14.88 2.62 -7.83
N SER A 2 14.44 3.88 -7.67
CA SER A 2 13.06 4.18 -7.28
C SER A 2 12.18 4.22 -8.53
N ILE A 3 11.15 3.39 -8.56
CA ILE A 3 10.11 3.43 -9.59
C ILE A 3 8.89 4.06 -8.95
N THR A 4 8.67 5.34 -9.24
CA THR A 4 7.40 6.03 -9.01
C THR A 4 6.42 5.58 -10.09
N GLY A 5 5.38 4.84 -9.70
CA GLY A 5 4.28 4.50 -10.60
C GLY A 5 3.47 5.76 -10.91
N TYR A 6 3.36 6.12 -12.18
CA TYR A 6 2.44 7.16 -12.63
C TYR A 6 1.02 6.59 -12.68
N LEU A 7 0.07 7.28 -12.05
CA LEU A 7 -1.37 7.07 -12.26
C LEU A 7 -1.70 7.33 -13.72
N LEU A 8 -2.36 6.36 -14.37
CA LEU A 8 -2.98 6.55 -15.68
C LEU A 8 -4.01 7.68 -15.58
N SER A 9 -3.86 8.72 -16.41
CA SER A 9 -4.84 9.79 -16.53
C SER A 9 -6.18 9.21 -17.02
N PHE A 10 -7.21 9.27 -16.18
CA PHE A 10 -8.58 8.94 -16.56
C PHE A 10 -9.10 9.96 -17.60
N PRO A 11 -9.68 9.53 -18.74
CA PRO A 11 -10.33 10.43 -19.67
C PRO A 11 -11.84 10.38 -19.43
N ASP A 12 -12.35 10.90 -18.31
CA ASP A 12 -13.77 11.30 -18.26
C ASP A 12 -14.08 12.19 -17.03
N PRO A 13 -14.67 13.39 -17.20
CA PRO A 13 -15.14 14.21 -16.08
C PRO A 13 -16.28 13.58 -15.27
N GLY A 14 -16.84 12.45 -15.72
CA GLY A 14 -17.89 11.68 -15.03
C GLY A 14 -17.39 10.53 -14.14
N ALA A 15 -16.08 10.25 -14.11
CA ALA A 15 -15.49 9.12 -13.36
C ALA A 15 -14.92 9.50 -11.98
N ALA A 16 -15.35 10.64 -11.42
CA ALA A 16 -14.90 11.12 -10.11
C ALA A 16 -15.30 10.20 -8.92
N ASP A 17 -16.14 9.20 -9.16
CA ASP A 17 -16.61 8.24 -8.16
C ASP A 17 -15.75 6.97 -8.04
N MET A 18 -14.65 6.87 -8.81
CA MET A 18 -13.75 5.70 -8.79
C MET A 18 -12.46 5.98 -7.99
N MET A 19 -12.57 6.55 -6.79
CA MET A 19 -11.47 6.46 -5.82
C MET A 19 -11.32 5.00 -5.43
N SER A 20 -10.43 4.31 -6.13
CA SER A 20 -10.10 2.92 -5.86
C SER A 20 -9.64 2.78 -4.41
N ASP A 21 -10.39 2.03 -3.60
CA ASP A 21 -9.97 1.59 -2.27
C ASP A 21 -8.76 0.65 -2.32
N HIS A 22 -8.31 0.26 -3.52
CA HIS A 22 -7.17 -0.62 -3.74
C HIS A 22 -6.00 0.13 -4.41
N LEU A 23 -4.80 -0.02 -3.84
CA LEU A 23 -3.52 0.38 -4.43
C LEU A 23 -2.68 -0.84 -4.68
N GLU A 24 -1.94 -0.86 -5.78
CA GLU A 24 -1.04 -1.95 -6.13
C GLU A 24 0.33 -1.41 -6.53
N GLN A 25 1.40 -2.09 -6.10
CA GLN A 25 2.75 -1.83 -6.56
C GLN A 25 3.51 -3.13 -6.76
N VAL A 26 4.25 -3.21 -7.87
CA VAL A 26 5.09 -4.35 -8.20
C VAL A 26 6.55 -4.05 -7.86
N VAL A 27 7.19 -4.99 -7.18
CA VAL A 27 8.61 -4.95 -6.79
C VAL A 27 9.30 -6.21 -7.30
N HIS A 28 10.53 -6.03 -7.77
CA HIS A 28 11.35 -7.13 -8.26
C HIS A 28 12.40 -7.48 -7.22
N ALA A 29 12.27 -8.65 -6.60
CA ALA A 29 13.28 -9.21 -5.72
C ALA A 29 14.34 -9.92 -6.57
N THR A 30 15.62 -9.56 -6.40
CA THR A 30 16.74 -10.18 -7.14
C THR A 30 17.29 -11.43 -6.45
N GLY A 31 16.80 -11.76 -5.25
CA GLY A 31 17.28 -12.87 -4.43
C GLY A 31 16.68 -12.82 -3.03
N PRO A 32 17.26 -13.54 -2.06
CA PRO A 32 16.91 -13.40 -0.65
C PRO A 32 17.06 -11.95 -0.18
N GLY A 33 16.12 -11.47 0.63
CA GLY A 33 16.13 -10.09 1.13
C GLY A 33 14.82 -9.70 1.79
N ARG A 34 14.52 -8.40 1.83
CA ARG A 34 13.34 -7.84 2.46
C ARG A 34 12.61 -6.91 1.51
N ILE A 35 11.29 -7.02 1.49
CA ILE A 35 10.43 -6.00 0.90
C ILE A 35 10.01 -5.06 2.02
N ILE A 36 10.36 -3.79 1.86
CA ILE A 36 9.96 -2.72 2.74
C ILE A 36 8.71 -2.08 2.17
N VAL A 37 7.64 -2.07 2.95
CA VAL A 37 6.37 -1.45 2.59
C VAL A 37 6.10 -0.29 3.54
N THR A 38 6.01 0.91 2.98
CA THR A 38 5.57 2.10 3.68
C THR A 38 4.15 2.41 3.26
N THR A 39 3.27 2.59 4.23
CA THR A 39 1.89 3.01 3.98
C THR A 39 1.57 4.22 4.83
N SER A 40 0.81 5.17 4.32
CA SER A 40 0.24 6.23 5.14
C SER A 40 -1.26 6.33 4.89
N PRO A 41 -2.05 6.72 5.90
CA PRO A 41 -3.45 7.02 5.66
C PRO A 41 -3.57 8.21 4.70
N PRO A 42 -4.76 8.42 4.11
CA PRO A 42 -5.04 9.65 3.38
C PRO A 42 -4.71 10.85 4.27
N GLY A 43 -3.86 11.73 3.76
CA GLY A 43 -3.55 12.98 4.45
C GLY A 43 -4.86 13.72 4.71
N THR A 44 -5.07 14.18 5.94
CA THR A 44 -6.18 15.07 6.24
C THR A 44 -5.94 16.37 5.45
N THR A 45 -6.57 16.52 4.30
CA THR A 45 -6.80 17.83 3.69
C THR A 45 -7.83 18.57 4.53
N THR A 46 -7.48 18.89 5.78
CA THR A 46 -8.22 19.89 6.56
C THR A 46 -7.90 21.25 5.96
N ASN A 47 -8.54 21.56 4.84
CA ASN A 47 -8.81 22.94 4.50
C ASN A 47 -9.78 23.46 5.56
N GLY A 48 -9.21 24.08 6.60
CA GLY A 48 -9.83 25.05 7.49
C GLY A 48 -11.31 24.86 7.82
N LEU A 49 -11.65 23.86 8.61
CA LEU A 49 -12.80 23.94 9.51
C LEU A 49 -12.46 23.18 10.80
N GLU A 50 -12.03 23.95 11.81
CA GLU A 50 -12.07 23.54 13.20
C GLU A 50 -13.54 23.29 13.58
N GLY A 51 -14.00 22.05 13.39
CA GLY A 51 -15.19 21.52 14.05
C GLY A 51 -14.85 21.14 15.50
N PRO A 52 -15.79 21.30 16.45
CA PRO A 52 -15.48 21.15 17.86
C PRO A 52 -15.07 19.71 18.17
N ALA A 53 -14.00 19.59 18.96
CA ALA A 53 -13.43 18.37 19.50
C ALA A 53 -14.49 17.32 19.86
N GLY A 54 -14.42 16.14 19.23
CA GLY A 54 -15.29 15.03 19.60
C GLY A 54 -15.51 13.95 18.55
N LEU A 55 -14.49 13.51 17.81
CA LEU A 55 -14.55 12.26 17.06
C LEU A 55 -13.26 11.49 17.33
N GLY A 56 -13.34 10.54 18.27
CA GLY A 56 -12.23 9.69 18.70
C GLY A 56 -11.48 9.14 17.49
N GLY A 57 -10.16 9.06 17.59
CA GLY A 57 -9.28 8.57 16.52
C GLY A 57 -9.79 7.26 15.94
N GLN A 58 -10.53 7.35 14.84
CA GLN A 58 -11.08 6.19 14.17
C GLN A 58 -9.91 5.49 13.47
N SER A 59 -9.67 4.24 13.86
CA SER A 59 -8.63 3.38 13.31
C SER A 59 -8.71 3.32 11.78
N THR A 60 -7.58 3.54 11.11
CA THR A 60 -7.46 3.39 9.66
C THR A 60 -7.19 1.92 9.34
N ARG A 61 -8.24 1.10 9.46
CA ARG A 61 -8.14 -0.33 9.16
C ARG A 61 -7.81 -0.54 7.67
N LYS A 62 -6.75 -1.28 7.41
CA LYS A 62 -6.27 -1.58 6.06
C LYS A 62 -5.81 -3.03 5.94
N LYS A 63 -5.88 -3.58 4.73
CA LYS A 63 -5.40 -4.92 4.40
C LYS A 63 -4.20 -4.80 3.48
N LEU A 64 -3.11 -5.48 3.83
CA LEU A 64 -1.93 -5.63 2.98
C LEU A 64 -1.85 -7.07 2.49
N GLU A 65 -1.70 -7.24 1.18
CA GLU A 65 -1.59 -8.53 0.52
C GLU A 65 -0.36 -8.57 -0.37
N PHE A 66 0.33 -9.71 -0.36
CA PHE A 66 1.54 -9.93 -1.14
C PHE A 66 1.34 -11.15 -2.02
N PHE A 67 1.53 -10.93 -3.31
CA PHE A 67 1.40 -11.96 -4.33
C PHE A 67 2.74 -12.18 -5.01
N ARG A 68 3.07 -13.43 -5.30
CA ARG A 68 4.19 -13.80 -6.15
C ARG A 68 3.66 -14.21 -7.52
N LEU A 69 4.36 -13.83 -8.58
CA LEU A 69 4.07 -14.33 -9.91
C LEU A 69 4.65 -15.75 -10.06
N GLU A 70 3.79 -16.75 -10.17
CA GLU A 70 4.12 -18.17 -10.39
C GLU A 70 3.42 -18.64 -11.66
N ASP A 71 4.16 -19.17 -12.65
CA ASP A 71 3.60 -19.70 -13.92
C ASP A 71 2.57 -18.79 -14.62
N LYS A 72 2.74 -17.47 -14.51
CA LYS A 72 1.88 -16.38 -15.02
C LYS A 72 0.62 -16.08 -14.20
N GLU A 73 0.46 -16.73 -13.05
CA GLU A 73 -0.61 -16.47 -12.09
C GLU A 73 -0.06 -15.76 -10.85
N TRP A 74 -0.87 -14.89 -10.27
CA TRP A 74 -0.51 -14.21 -9.01
C TRP A 74 -1.00 -15.05 -7.83
N VAL A 75 -0.06 -15.64 -7.09
CA VAL A 75 -0.34 -16.46 -5.92
C VAL A 75 -0.15 -15.63 -4.67
N CYS A 76 -1.21 -15.45 -3.87
CA CYS A 76 -1.13 -14.77 -2.58
C CYS A 76 -0.37 -15.66 -1.60
N PHE A 77 0.74 -15.15 -1.06
CA PHE A 77 1.56 -15.90 -0.10
C PHE A 77 1.64 -15.24 1.28
N HIS A 78 1.25 -13.97 1.40
CA HIS A 78 1.12 -13.28 2.68
C HIS A 78 -0.04 -12.29 2.66
N SER A 79 -0.83 -12.27 3.73
CA SER A 79 -1.90 -11.29 3.93
C SER A 79 -1.96 -10.90 5.40
N THR A 80 -2.09 -9.61 5.66
CA THR A 80 -2.26 -9.08 7.00
C THR A 80 -3.29 -7.95 7.01
N THR A 81 -4.03 -7.85 8.11
CA THR A 81 -4.92 -6.72 8.40
C THR A 81 -4.29 -5.91 9.52
N VAL A 82 -4.14 -4.60 9.29
CA VAL A 82 -3.52 -3.68 10.22
C VAL A 82 -4.54 -2.62 10.60
N ASP A 83 -4.72 -2.44 11.90
CA ASP A 83 -5.46 -1.31 12.46
C ASP A 83 -4.47 -0.17 12.67
N GLY A 84 -4.49 0.82 11.78
CA GLY A 84 -3.50 1.89 11.76
C GLY A 84 -3.93 3.17 12.47
N GLY A 85 -2.92 3.97 12.80
CA GLY A 85 -3.07 5.35 13.28
C GLY A 85 -3.07 6.39 12.15
N PRO A 86 -2.98 7.69 12.49
CA PRO A 86 -2.80 8.77 11.51
C PRO A 86 -1.38 8.83 10.93
N GLU A 87 -0.41 8.16 11.55
CA GLU A 87 1.01 8.18 11.16
C GLU A 87 1.33 7.17 10.06
N PRO A 88 2.37 7.41 9.24
CA PRO A 88 2.90 6.41 8.33
C PRO A 88 3.41 5.17 9.06
N GLU A 89 3.12 4.00 8.49
CA GLU A 89 3.52 2.70 9.01
C GLU A 89 4.46 1.99 8.03
N LYS A 90 5.50 1.37 8.58
CA LYS A 90 6.50 0.62 7.84
C LYS A 90 6.44 -0.85 8.22
N MET A 91 6.31 -1.72 7.24
CA MET A 91 6.35 -3.17 7.37
C MET A 91 7.52 -3.73 6.57
N ALA A 92 8.13 -4.81 7.05
CA ALA A 92 9.14 -5.56 6.32
C ALA A 92 8.66 -6.99 6.12
N LEU A 93 8.81 -7.51 4.91
CA LEU A 93 8.51 -8.89 4.55
C LEU A 93 9.77 -9.58 4.01
N ASP A 94 10.24 -10.61 4.70
CA ASP A 94 11.36 -11.40 4.22
C ASP A 94 10.96 -12.24 3.00
N VAL A 95 11.75 -12.17 1.94
CA VAL A 95 11.64 -12.96 0.71
C VAL A 95 12.87 -13.83 0.59
N GLN A 96 12.65 -15.12 0.32
CA GLN A 96 13.71 -16.14 0.32
C GLN A 96 14.28 -16.43 -1.08
N ALA A 97 13.68 -15.86 -2.13
CA ALA A 97 14.04 -16.14 -3.51
C ALA A 97 13.78 -14.93 -4.41
N ALA A 98 14.47 -14.88 -5.54
CA ALA A 98 14.21 -13.91 -6.60
C ALA A 98 12.80 -14.11 -7.16
N GLY A 99 12.16 -13.01 -7.56
CA GLY A 99 10.82 -13.07 -8.14
C GLY A 99 10.17 -11.71 -8.25
N THR A 100 9.05 -11.67 -8.98
CA THR A 100 8.20 -10.49 -9.07
C THR A 100 7.11 -10.58 -8.00
N ILE A 101 7.07 -9.59 -7.13
CA ILE A 101 6.14 -9.50 -6.02
C ILE A 101 5.20 -8.32 -6.24
N ARG A 102 3.90 -8.55 -6.11
CA ARG A 102 2.88 -7.50 -6.11
C ARG A 102 2.39 -7.29 -4.69
N CYS A 103 2.48 -6.05 -4.23
CA CYS A 103 1.92 -5.59 -2.97
C CYS A 103 0.60 -4.89 -3.25
N THR A 104 -0.47 -5.30 -2.58
CA THR A 104 -1.80 -4.70 -2.67
C THR A 104 -2.18 -4.13 -1.31
N LEU A 105 -2.60 -2.87 -1.27
CA LEU A 105 -3.17 -2.22 -0.10
C LEU A 105 -4.65 -1.95 -0.34
N THR A 106 -5.50 -2.46 0.54
CA THR A 106 -6.95 -2.22 0.51
C THR A 106 -7.37 -1.41 1.72
N ASN A 107 -8.04 -0.27 1.49
CA ASN A 107 -8.72 0.51 2.51
C ASN A 107 -9.94 -0.27 3.01
N MET A 108 -9.99 -0.58 4.30
CA MET A 108 -11.14 -1.24 4.94
C MET A 108 -11.79 -0.34 5.99
N SER A 109 -11.40 0.94 6.05
CA SER A 109 -11.90 1.89 7.04
C SER A 109 -13.19 2.59 6.60
N GLY A 110 -13.57 2.48 5.32
CA GLY A 110 -14.70 3.21 4.74
C GLY A 110 -14.49 4.73 4.69
N ARG A 111 -13.27 5.21 4.97
CA ARG A 111 -12.91 6.62 4.84
C ARG A 111 -12.69 6.99 3.39
N GLU A 112 -13.22 8.15 3.01
CA GLU A 112 -12.87 8.82 1.76
C GLU A 112 -11.39 9.27 1.81
N GLY A 113 -10.74 9.22 0.64
CA GLY A 113 -9.35 9.61 0.46
C GLY A 113 -8.43 8.43 0.15
N GLN A 114 -7.38 8.73 -0.60
CA GLN A 114 -6.43 7.74 -1.07
C GLN A 114 -5.33 7.49 -0.03
N PHE A 115 -5.13 6.23 0.36
CA PHE A 115 -3.94 5.82 1.10
C PHE A 115 -2.68 6.06 0.26
N PHE A 116 -1.52 6.04 0.90
CA PHE A 116 -0.24 5.94 0.20
C PHE A 116 0.32 4.53 0.33
N LEU A 117 0.94 4.03 -0.74
CA LEU A 117 1.66 2.77 -0.78
C LEU A 117 3.00 2.99 -1.49
N GLU A 118 4.10 2.69 -0.80
CA GLU A 118 5.43 2.61 -1.38
C GLU A 118 6.08 1.29 -0.97
N CYS A 119 6.62 0.59 -1.96
CA CYS A 119 7.27 -0.70 -1.78
C CYS A 119 8.68 -0.63 -2.38
N SER A 120 9.67 -1.10 -1.63
CA SER A 120 11.05 -1.23 -2.09
C SER A 120 11.64 -2.57 -1.67
N PHE A 121 12.66 -3.02 -2.40
CA PHE A 121 13.38 -4.26 -2.07
C PHE A 121 14.78 -3.93 -1.59
N GLU A 122 15.14 -4.49 -0.44
CA GLU A 122 16.47 -4.48 0.14
C GLU A 122 17.06 -5.90 0.04
N PRO A 123 18.13 -6.12 -0.75
CA PRO A 123 18.77 -7.43 -0.80
C PRO A 123 19.37 -7.80 0.56
N GLY A 124 19.28 -9.08 0.93
CA GLY A 124 19.97 -9.58 2.12
C GLY A 124 21.49 -9.50 1.93
N GLU A 125 22.23 -9.36 3.03
CA GLU A 125 23.69 -9.50 2.96
C GLU A 125 24.03 -10.88 2.39
N ALA A 126 24.81 -10.90 1.30
CA ALA A 126 25.38 -12.13 0.78
C ALA A 126 26.34 -12.66 1.85
N GLN A 127 25.95 -13.76 2.49
CA GLN A 127 26.74 -14.43 3.51
C GLN A 127 27.89 -15.22 2.89
#